data_AF-A0A1Z5L168-F1
#
_entry.id   AF-A0A1Z5L168-F1
#
_cell.length_a   1.000
_cell.length_b   1.000
_cell.length_c   1.000
_cell.angle_alpha   90.00
_cell.angle_beta   90.00
_cell.angle_gamma   90.00
#
_symmetry.space_group_name_H-M   'P 1'
#
loop_
_entity.id
_entity.type
_entity.pdbx_description
1 polymer ?
#
loop_
_entity_poly.entity_id
_entity_poly.type
_entity_poly.pdbx_seq_one_letter_code
_entity_poly.pdbx_strand_id
1 'polypeptide(L)'
;MRTTSRRRQRLVAKDVAQQRRHCWYIHEIFPTETAIGNIVRRILKIVRDDYISVECGRQIEADSDSLQKMLLSKEDTVGTYTKYFPNLKERILESIDEFERELDLNTENIAAQALEHIHSGEVVLTVGKSRTVEAFLKRAASKRTFHVIVVELAPFYTGHELARSLAKANIKTTLIPDSAVFAMMPRVNKVIIGTHSVMANGGL
;
A
#
# COMPACT_ATOMS: atom_id res chain seq x y z
N MET A 1 -44.40 8.27 -2.76
CA MET A 1 -43.17 7.54 -3.16
C MET A 1 -41.89 8.38 -3.29
N ARG A 2 -41.92 9.71 -3.52
CA ARG A 2 -40.70 10.54 -3.64
C ARG A 2 -39.97 10.87 -2.32
N THR A 3 -40.63 10.69 -1.17
CA THR A 3 -40.10 11.03 0.17
C THR A 3 -39.17 9.96 0.76
N THR A 4 -39.39 8.68 0.45
CA THR A 4 -38.57 7.56 0.92
C THR A 4 -37.18 7.52 0.26
N SER A 5 -37.13 7.86 -1.03
CA SER A 5 -35.88 7.98 -1.81
C SER A 5 -34.99 9.12 -1.28
N ARG A 6 -35.56 10.31 -1.01
CA ARG A 6 -34.81 11.45 -0.42
C ARG A 6 -34.28 11.17 0.99
N ARG A 7 -34.98 10.38 1.81
CA ARG A 7 -34.47 9.97 3.13
C ARG A 7 -33.24 9.07 3.02
N ARG A 8 -33.25 8.06 2.13
CA ARG A 8 -32.09 7.18 1.87
C ARG A 8 -30.90 7.89 1.24
N GLN A 9 -31.14 8.89 0.39
CA GLN A 9 -30.07 9.70 -0.23
C GLN A 9 -29.30 10.55 0.78
N ARG A 10 -29.99 11.13 1.77
CA ARG A 10 -29.33 11.83 2.88
C ARG A 10 -28.48 10.91 3.77
N LEU A 11 -28.68 9.59 3.75
CA LEU A 11 -27.85 8.65 4.52
C LEU A 11 -26.46 8.52 3.92
N VAL A 12 -26.32 8.24 2.61
CA VAL A 12 -25.00 7.99 1.99
C VAL A 12 -24.04 9.19 2.14
N ALA A 13 -24.52 10.42 1.91
CA ALA A 13 -23.71 11.62 2.11
C ALA A 13 -23.32 11.84 3.59
N LYS A 14 -24.20 11.48 4.52
CA LYS A 14 -23.91 11.52 5.96
C LYS A 14 -22.94 10.43 6.37
N ASP A 15 -23.04 9.25 5.78
CA ASP A 15 -22.17 8.10 6.06
C ASP A 15 -20.74 8.40 5.60
N VAL A 16 -20.56 9.00 4.41
CA VAL A 16 -19.25 9.47 3.94
C VAL A 16 -18.67 10.56 4.86
N ALA A 17 -19.49 11.52 5.30
CA ALA A 17 -19.06 12.56 6.22
C ALA A 17 -18.70 11.99 7.62
N GLN A 18 -19.46 11.01 8.10
CA GLN A 18 -19.20 10.31 9.35
C GLN A 18 -17.89 9.51 9.28
N GLN A 19 -17.65 8.81 8.17
CA GLN A 19 -16.42 8.05 7.98
C GLN A 19 -15.19 8.97 7.92
N ARG A 20 -15.32 10.16 7.34
CA ARG A 20 -14.26 11.18 7.39
C ARG A 20 -14.00 11.68 8.81
N ARG A 21 -15.04 11.87 9.64
CA ARG A 21 -14.88 12.26 11.04
C ARG A 21 -14.19 11.17 11.86
N HIS A 22 -14.58 9.91 11.68
CA HIS A 22 -13.91 8.78 12.33
C HIS A 22 -12.45 8.66 11.89
N CYS A 23 -12.17 8.82 10.60
CA CYS A 23 -10.80 8.83 10.09
C CYS A 23 -9.96 9.95 10.71
N TRP A 24 -10.54 11.14 10.84
CA TRP A 24 -9.88 12.28 11.47
C TRP A 24 -9.55 11.99 12.94
N TYR A 25 -10.51 11.43 13.69
CA TYR A 25 -10.32 11.03 15.07
C TYR A 25 -9.22 9.97 15.25
N ILE A 26 -9.19 8.94 14.39
CA ILE A 26 -8.16 7.90 14.47
C ILE A 26 -6.77 8.46 14.12
N HIS A 27 -6.71 9.38 13.17
CA HIS A 27 -5.46 10.04 12.79
C HIS A 27 -4.90 10.93 13.92
N GLU A 28 -5.77 11.58 14.69
CA GLU A 28 -5.34 12.34 15.88
C GLU A 28 -4.74 11.45 16.96
N ILE A 29 -5.26 10.22 17.14
CA ILE A 29 -4.75 9.30 18.16
C ILE A 29 -3.42 8.68 17.72
N PHE A 30 -3.28 8.33 16.43
CA PHE A 30 -2.09 7.66 15.88
C PHE A 30 -1.55 8.39 14.64
N PRO A 31 -0.85 9.51 14.80
CA PRO A 31 -0.37 10.30 13.66
C PRO A 31 0.73 9.60 12.85
N THR A 32 1.49 8.68 13.46
CA THR A 32 2.57 7.93 12.80
C THR A 32 2.05 6.77 11.94
N GLU A 33 0.83 6.30 12.18
CA GLU A 33 0.21 5.22 11.42
C GLU A 33 -0.55 5.76 10.21
N THR A 34 0.20 6.01 9.14
CA THR A 34 -0.35 6.53 7.88
C THR A 34 -1.20 5.50 7.13
N ALA A 35 -0.98 4.20 7.39
CA ALA A 35 -1.68 3.10 6.72
C ALA A 35 -3.20 3.20 6.87
N ILE A 36 -3.69 3.53 8.07
CA ILE A 36 -5.14 3.65 8.34
C ILE A 36 -5.75 4.77 7.50
N GLY A 37 -5.11 5.94 7.49
CA GLY A 37 -5.56 7.08 6.68
C GLY A 37 -5.52 6.77 5.18
N ASN A 38 -4.50 6.05 4.73
CA ASN A 38 -4.36 5.64 3.34
C ASN A 38 -5.46 4.65 2.93
N ILE A 39 -5.79 3.66 3.77
CA ILE A 39 -6.89 2.72 3.54
C ILE A 39 -8.23 3.47 3.46
N VAL A 40 -8.52 4.38 4.39
CA VAL A 40 -9.79 5.12 4.37
C VAL A 40 -9.89 6.02 3.13
N ARG A 41 -8.81 6.72 2.75
CA ARG A 41 -8.78 7.51 1.52
C ARG A 41 -8.98 6.65 0.28
N ARG A 42 -8.42 5.43 0.24
CA ARG A 42 -8.62 4.46 -0.83
C ARG A 42 -10.07 3.98 -0.90
N ILE A 43 -10.69 3.62 0.23
CA ILE A 43 -12.11 3.21 0.29
C ILE A 43 -13.02 4.37 -0.14
N LEU A 44 -12.78 5.59 0.33
CA LEU A 44 -13.56 6.77 -0.08
C LEU A 44 -13.41 7.06 -1.57
N LYS A 45 -12.24 6.77 -2.15
CA LYS A 45 -12.02 6.85 -3.60
C LYS A 45 -12.80 5.77 -4.35
N ILE A 46 -12.76 4.51 -3.91
CA ILE A 46 -13.55 3.42 -4.49
C ILE A 46 -15.05 3.78 -4.50
N VAL A 47 -15.59 4.21 -3.36
CA VAL A 47 -17.00 4.65 -3.24
C VAL A 47 -17.32 5.79 -4.20
N ARG A 48 -16.41 6.75 -4.36
CA ARG A 48 -16.58 7.85 -5.30
C ARG A 48 -16.55 7.36 -6.75
N ASP A 49 -15.59 6.53 -7.10
CA ASP A 49 -15.39 6.03 -8.46
C ASP A 49 -16.57 5.14 -8.89
N ASP A 50 -17.05 4.26 -8.00
CA ASP A 50 -18.25 3.46 -8.24
C ASP A 50 -19.51 4.31 -8.37
N TYR A 51 -19.69 5.31 -7.51
CA TYR A 51 -20.83 6.23 -7.60
C TYR A 51 -20.84 6.98 -8.95
N ILE A 52 -19.68 7.51 -9.36
CA ILE A 52 -19.53 8.18 -10.67
C ILE A 52 -19.78 7.19 -11.81
N SER A 53 -19.28 5.96 -11.71
CA SER A 53 -19.48 4.94 -12.75
C SER A 53 -20.97 4.61 -12.99
N VAL A 54 -21.77 4.65 -11.92
CA VAL A 54 -23.22 4.42 -12.00
C VAL A 54 -23.95 5.67 -12.48
N GLU A 55 -23.52 6.86 -12.06
CA GLU A 55 -24.16 8.12 -12.44
C GLU A 55 -23.90 8.53 -13.89
N CYS A 56 -22.69 8.34 -14.41
CA CYS A 56 -22.34 8.65 -15.79
C CYS A 56 -22.80 7.57 -16.78
N GLY A 57 -23.15 6.37 -16.32
CA GLY A 57 -23.30 5.21 -17.20
C GLY A 57 -21.99 4.90 -17.95
N ARG A 58 -22.00 3.85 -18.78
CA ARG A 58 -20.88 3.44 -19.64
C ARG A 58 -20.61 4.47 -20.76
N GLN A 59 -20.30 5.71 -20.44
CA GLN A 59 -19.87 6.74 -21.37
C GLN A 59 -18.75 7.56 -20.74
N ILE A 60 -17.51 7.09 -20.98
CA ILE A 60 -16.42 7.75 -21.70
C ILE A 60 -15.18 6.85 -21.49
N GLU A 61 -15.05 5.85 -22.36
CA GLU A 61 -13.72 5.39 -22.77
C GLU A 61 -13.22 6.43 -23.78
N ALA A 62 -12.35 7.33 -23.33
CA ALA A 62 -11.35 8.03 -24.14
C ALA A 62 -10.79 9.18 -23.30
N ASP A 63 -9.57 8.96 -22.79
CA ASP A 63 -8.48 9.92 -22.87
C ASP A 63 -8.90 11.42 -22.82
N SER A 64 -9.14 11.93 -21.61
CA SER A 64 -9.24 13.39 -21.41
C SER A 64 -8.23 13.79 -20.35
N ASP A 65 -7.23 14.54 -20.77
CA ASP A 65 -6.20 15.12 -19.92
C ASP A 65 -6.80 15.74 -18.66
N SER A 66 -6.10 15.54 -17.54
CA SER A 66 -6.45 16.12 -16.24
C SER A 66 -6.72 17.64 -16.31
N LEU A 67 -6.06 18.34 -17.24
CA LEU A 67 -6.26 19.76 -17.53
C LEU A 67 -7.62 20.09 -18.16
N GLN A 68 -8.14 19.27 -19.08
CA GLN A 68 -9.46 19.48 -19.67
C GLN A 68 -10.57 19.22 -18.63
N LYS A 69 -10.42 18.21 -17.78
CA LYS A 69 -11.31 17.99 -16.62
C LYS A 69 -11.25 19.15 -15.61
N MET A 70 -10.07 19.75 -15.40
CA MET A 70 -9.90 20.91 -14.52
C MET A 70 -10.48 22.21 -15.11
N LEU A 71 -10.42 22.38 -16.42
CA LEU A 71 -11.00 23.55 -17.11
C LEU A 71 -12.53 23.45 -17.23
N LEU A 72 -13.06 22.24 -17.40
CA LEU A 72 -14.50 21.98 -17.47
C LEU A 72 -15.18 21.91 -16.09
N SER A 73 -14.41 21.81 -15.00
CA SER A 73 -14.93 21.77 -13.61
C SER A 73 -15.13 23.15 -12.98
N LYS A 74 -15.21 24.23 -13.78
CA LYS A 74 -15.58 25.57 -13.29
C LYS A 74 -17.03 25.69 -12.77
N GLU A 75 -17.81 24.61 -12.83
CA GLU A 75 -18.98 24.44 -11.97
C GLU A 75 -18.70 23.28 -11.01
N ASP A 76 -18.43 23.63 -9.74
CA ASP A 76 -18.44 22.73 -8.59
C ASP A 76 -19.82 22.05 -8.48
N THR A 77 -20.06 21.04 -9.30
CA THR A 77 -20.84 19.91 -8.83
C THR A 77 -19.89 19.07 -7.97
N VAL A 78 -19.65 19.56 -6.75
CA VAL A 78 -19.46 18.69 -5.59
C VAL A 78 -20.66 17.77 -5.65
N GLY A 79 -20.49 16.61 -6.31
CA GLY A 79 -21.53 15.66 -6.63
C GLY A 79 -22.18 15.25 -5.35
N THR A 80 -23.22 15.98 -4.97
CA THR A 80 -23.99 15.69 -3.78
C THR A 80 -24.52 14.31 -4.08
N TYR A 81 -24.20 13.32 -3.24
CA TYR A 81 -24.64 11.91 -3.33
C TYR A 81 -26.18 11.84 -3.23
N THR A 82 -26.85 12.43 -4.21
CA THR A 82 -28.26 12.85 -4.18
C THR A 82 -29.08 11.87 -4.98
N LYS A 83 -28.48 11.07 -5.85
CA LYS A 83 -29.18 10.02 -6.58
C LYS A 83 -28.94 8.70 -5.87
N TYR A 84 -30.02 7.98 -5.63
CA TYR A 84 -29.97 6.64 -5.05
C TYR A 84 -30.02 5.64 -6.18
N PHE A 85 -29.06 4.74 -6.22
CA PHE A 85 -29.01 3.65 -7.18
C PHE A 85 -29.22 2.33 -6.43
N PRO A 86 -30.26 1.54 -6.75
CA PRO A 86 -30.35 0.17 -6.28
C PRO A 86 -29.14 -0.59 -6.87
N ASN A 87 -28.42 -1.36 -6.04
CA ASN A 87 -27.20 -2.13 -6.38
C ASN A 87 -25.86 -1.40 -6.23
N LEU A 88 -25.82 -0.09 -5.90
CA LEU A 88 -24.53 0.59 -5.64
C LEU A 88 -23.81 -0.01 -4.43
N LYS A 89 -24.55 -0.39 -3.39
CA LYS A 89 -23.97 -0.99 -2.17
C LYS A 89 -23.30 -2.34 -2.47
N GLU A 90 -23.93 -3.18 -3.28
CA GLU A 90 -23.39 -4.50 -3.64
C GLU A 90 -22.10 -4.34 -4.45
N ARG A 91 -22.07 -3.43 -5.43
CA ARG A 91 -20.85 -3.11 -6.18
C ARG A 91 -19.71 -2.62 -5.30
N ILE A 92 -19.98 -1.70 -4.38
CA ILE A 92 -18.97 -1.20 -3.44
C ILE A 92 -18.42 -2.34 -2.57
N LEU A 93 -19.27 -3.28 -2.14
CA LEU A 93 -18.83 -4.43 -1.36
C LEU A 93 -17.94 -5.36 -2.19
N GLU A 94 -18.32 -5.66 -3.43
CA GLU A 94 -17.50 -6.45 -4.35
C GLU A 94 -16.12 -5.81 -4.59
N SER A 95 -16.07 -4.48 -4.80
CA SER A 95 -14.80 -3.77 -4.98
C SER A 95 -13.96 -3.69 -3.71
N ILE A 96 -14.57 -3.68 -2.52
CA ILE A 96 -13.84 -3.77 -1.25
C ILE A 96 -13.26 -5.18 -1.07
N ASP A 97 -14.04 -6.23 -1.37
CA ASP A 97 -13.57 -7.62 -1.30
C ASP A 97 -12.42 -7.88 -2.29
N GLU A 98 -12.49 -7.30 -3.50
CA GLU A 98 -11.39 -7.36 -4.48
C GLU A 98 -10.14 -6.65 -3.95
N PHE A 99 -10.30 -5.46 -3.35
CA PHE A 99 -9.19 -4.71 -2.76
C PHE A 99 -8.55 -5.47 -1.59
N GLU A 100 -9.34 -6.15 -0.75
CA GLU A 100 -8.82 -6.99 0.34
C GLU A 100 -7.97 -8.15 -0.20
N ARG A 101 -8.46 -8.86 -1.23
CA ARG A 101 -7.68 -9.93 -1.90
C ARG A 101 -6.39 -9.41 -2.52
N GLU A 102 -6.42 -8.20 -3.11
CA GLU A 102 -5.23 -7.55 -3.64
C GLU A 102 -4.18 -7.32 -2.54
N LEU A 103 -4.62 -6.83 -1.36
CA LEU A 103 -3.73 -6.59 -0.22
C LEU A 103 -3.05 -7.86 0.27
N ASP A 104 -3.76 -8.98 0.32
CA ASP A 104 -3.21 -10.27 0.75
C ASP A 104 -2.14 -10.79 -0.23
N LEU A 105 -2.38 -10.66 -1.54
CA LEU A 105 -1.49 -11.17 -2.59
C LEU A 105 -0.25 -10.28 -2.83
N ASN A 106 -0.24 -9.03 -2.37
CA ASN A 106 0.84 -8.08 -2.63
C ASN A 106 2.22 -8.58 -2.20
N THR A 107 2.32 -9.28 -1.07
CA THR A 107 3.62 -9.80 -0.60
C THR A 107 4.18 -10.86 -1.55
N GLU A 108 3.32 -11.73 -2.08
CA GLU A 108 3.70 -12.78 -3.03
C GLU A 108 4.08 -12.19 -4.40
N ASN A 109 3.30 -11.20 -4.86
CA ASN A 109 3.56 -10.47 -6.10
C ASN A 109 4.93 -9.78 -6.06
N ILE A 110 5.27 -9.09 -4.95
CA ILE A 110 6.58 -8.47 -4.75
C ILE A 110 7.68 -9.54 -4.73
N ALA A 111 7.46 -10.64 -4.00
CA ALA A 111 8.45 -11.72 -3.92
C ALA A 111 8.72 -12.37 -5.29
N ALA A 112 7.72 -12.46 -6.17
CA ALA A 112 7.87 -13.02 -7.51
C ALA A 112 8.90 -12.26 -8.36
N GLN A 113 9.00 -10.94 -8.17
CA GLN A 113 9.95 -10.06 -8.88
C GLN A 113 11.40 -10.20 -8.39
N ALA A 114 11.65 -10.92 -7.30
CA ALA A 114 12.99 -11.03 -6.70
C ALA A 114 14.05 -11.60 -7.65
N LEU A 115 13.64 -12.48 -8.57
CA LEU A 115 14.53 -13.08 -9.56
C LEU A 115 15.00 -12.11 -10.64
N GLU A 116 14.34 -10.96 -10.82
CA GLU A 116 14.77 -9.96 -11.80
C GLU A 116 15.85 -9.05 -11.21
N HIS A 117 15.88 -8.89 -9.88
CA HIS A 117 16.75 -7.93 -9.21
C HIS A 117 17.99 -8.52 -8.52
N ILE A 118 17.93 -9.76 -8.01
CA ILE A 118 19.03 -10.37 -7.25
C ILE A 118 19.76 -11.39 -8.12
N HIS A 119 21.02 -11.14 -8.48
CA HIS A 119 21.83 -12.10 -9.25
C HIS A 119 22.73 -12.96 -8.36
N SER A 120 23.23 -14.07 -8.91
CA SER A 120 24.14 -14.97 -8.19
C SER A 120 25.47 -14.28 -7.89
N GLY A 121 26.01 -14.50 -6.69
CA GLY A 121 27.28 -13.91 -6.24
C GLY A 121 27.18 -12.46 -5.77
N GLU A 122 25.99 -11.85 -5.77
CA GLU A 122 25.81 -10.48 -5.27
C GLU A 122 25.82 -10.42 -3.74
N VAL A 123 26.22 -9.25 -3.22
CA VAL A 123 26.15 -8.91 -1.80
C VAL A 123 25.03 -7.89 -1.60
N VAL A 124 24.00 -8.30 -0.86
CA VAL A 124 22.84 -7.49 -0.53
C VAL A 124 22.91 -7.04 0.92
N LEU A 125 22.66 -5.76 1.20
CA LEU A 125 22.51 -5.23 2.54
C LEU A 125 21.04 -5.02 2.87
N THR A 126 20.62 -5.41 4.08
CA THR A 126 19.28 -5.13 4.62
C THR A 126 19.35 -4.70 6.07
N VAL A 127 18.29 -4.03 6.55
CA VAL A 127 18.24 -3.43 7.89
C VAL A 127 17.00 -3.92 8.64
N GLY A 128 17.20 -4.37 9.88
CA GLY A 128 16.11 -4.81 10.76
C GLY A 128 15.38 -6.04 10.21
N LYS A 129 14.09 -6.16 10.56
CA LYS A 129 13.21 -7.22 10.06
C LYS A 129 12.05 -6.64 9.26
N SER A 130 11.89 -7.08 8.02
CA SER A 130 10.70 -6.84 7.21
C SER A 130 10.21 -8.15 6.60
N ARG A 131 8.93 -8.46 6.77
CA ARG A 131 8.30 -9.68 6.24
C ARG A 131 8.35 -9.74 4.71
N THR A 132 8.13 -8.60 4.06
CA THR A 132 8.17 -8.48 2.60
C THR A 132 9.58 -8.71 2.07
N VAL A 133 10.60 -8.11 2.70
CA VAL A 133 12.01 -8.31 2.32
C VAL A 133 12.46 -9.74 2.58
N GLU A 134 12.03 -10.34 3.68
CA GLU A 134 12.31 -11.74 3.99
C GLU A 134 11.75 -12.69 2.93
N ALA A 135 10.48 -12.52 2.55
CA ALA A 135 9.83 -13.30 1.50
C ALA A 135 10.55 -13.10 0.14
N PHE A 136 10.91 -11.87 -0.19
CA PHE A 136 11.66 -11.51 -1.39
C PHE A 136 13.02 -12.23 -1.47
N LEU A 137 13.81 -12.16 -0.39
CA LEU A 137 15.12 -12.83 -0.33
C LEU A 137 14.98 -14.35 -0.38
N LYS A 138 14.02 -14.93 0.34
CA LYS A 138 13.76 -16.39 0.31
C LYS A 138 13.36 -16.86 -1.08
N ARG A 139 12.55 -16.08 -1.81
CA ARG A 139 12.12 -16.42 -3.16
C ARG A 139 13.26 -16.40 -4.18
N ALA A 140 14.18 -15.45 -4.04
CA ALA A 140 15.40 -15.41 -4.85
C ALA A 140 16.35 -16.58 -4.52
N ALA A 141 16.46 -16.95 -3.25
CA ALA A 141 17.36 -18.00 -2.77
C ALA A 141 17.00 -19.39 -3.31
N SER A 142 15.75 -19.62 -3.71
CA SER A 142 15.34 -20.89 -4.32
C SER A 142 16.04 -21.19 -5.66
N LYS A 143 16.52 -20.17 -6.38
CA LYS A 143 17.18 -20.35 -7.68
C LYS A 143 18.62 -19.83 -7.73
N ARG A 144 18.99 -18.92 -6.84
CA ARG A 144 20.28 -18.20 -6.89
C ARG A 144 20.97 -18.22 -5.54
N THR A 145 22.29 -18.28 -5.56
CA THR A 145 23.13 -18.19 -4.36
C THR A 145 23.72 -16.79 -4.27
N PHE A 146 23.51 -16.11 -3.15
CA PHE A 146 24.00 -14.75 -2.91
C PHE A 146 24.27 -14.55 -1.43
N HIS A 147 24.89 -13.43 -1.09
CA HIS A 147 25.24 -13.08 0.28
C HIS A 147 24.34 -11.96 0.79
N VAL A 148 23.81 -12.10 2.01
CA VAL A 148 23.03 -11.06 2.67
C VAL A 148 23.74 -10.59 3.92
N ILE A 149 23.98 -9.29 4.01
CA ILE A 149 24.44 -8.61 5.22
C ILE A 149 23.21 -8.03 5.89
N VAL A 150 22.94 -8.46 7.12
CA VAL A 150 21.81 -8.00 7.92
C VAL A 150 22.34 -7.07 9.01
N VAL A 151 21.77 -5.89 9.09
CA VAL A 151 22.04 -4.91 10.15
C VAL A 151 21.07 -5.16 11.30
N GLU A 152 21.59 -5.25 12.53
CA GLU A 152 20.82 -5.71 13.69
C GLU A 152 19.70 -4.76 14.14
N LEU A 153 19.81 -3.46 13.86
CA LEU A 153 18.87 -2.40 14.26
C LEU A 153 18.75 -2.30 15.79
N ALA A 154 19.83 -1.91 16.45
CA ALA A 154 19.81 -1.59 17.88
C ALA A 154 18.96 -0.32 18.12
N PRO A 155 18.19 -0.25 19.23
CA PRO A 155 18.17 -1.12 20.40
C PRO A 155 17.19 -2.31 20.32
N PHE A 156 16.41 -2.44 19.24
CA PHE A 156 15.34 -3.44 19.15
C PHE A 156 15.82 -4.83 18.70
N TYR A 157 17.00 -4.90 18.07
CA TYR A 157 17.67 -6.13 17.65
C TYR A 157 16.80 -7.02 16.72
N THR A 158 15.90 -6.42 15.96
CA THR A 158 14.96 -7.16 15.09
C THR A 158 15.68 -7.91 13.97
N GLY A 159 16.84 -7.42 13.53
CA GLY A 159 17.65 -8.06 12.48
C GLY A 159 18.17 -9.44 12.86
N HIS A 160 18.32 -9.76 14.14
CA HIS A 160 18.74 -11.09 14.62
C HIS A 160 17.73 -12.17 14.21
N GLU A 161 16.44 -11.87 14.29
CA GLU A 161 15.38 -12.80 13.91
C GLU A 161 15.37 -13.04 12.39
N LEU A 162 15.54 -11.97 11.60
CA LEU A 162 15.64 -12.05 10.14
C LEU A 162 16.85 -12.90 9.73
N ALA A 163 18.04 -12.62 10.29
CA ALA A 163 19.26 -13.36 10.01
C ALA A 163 19.08 -14.86 10.32
N ARG A 164 18.47 -15.20 11.45
CA ARG A 164 18.16 -16.59 11.81
C ARG A 164 17.21 -17.24 10.80
N SER A 165 16.19 -16.52 10.33
CA SER A 165 15.27 -17.09 9.35
C SER A 165 15.91 -17.26 7.97
N LEU A 166 16.80 -16.36 7.55
CA LEU A 166 17.50 -16.47 6.27
C LEU A 166 18.57 -17.58 6.32
N ALA A 167 19.26 -17.75 7.44
CA ALA A 167 20.19 -18.86 7.67
C ALA A 167 19.48 -20.22 7.58
N LYS A 168 18.28 -20.35 8.12
CA LYS A 168 17.43 -21.57 7.97
C LYS A 168 17.07 -21.86 6.51
N ALA A 169 16.96 -20.83 5.67
CA ALA A 169 16.72 -20.96 4.24
C ALA A 169 18.01 -21.21 3.43
N ASN A 170 19.13 -21.52 4.10
CA ASN A 170 20.44 -21.78 3.50
C ASN A 170 21.03 -20.59 2.71
N ILE A 171 20.68 -19.37 3.11
CA ILE A 171 21.24 -18.14 2.54
C ILE A 171 22.48 -17.75 3.34
N LYS A 172 23.58 -17.45 2.65
CA LYS A 172 24.82 -17.00 3.31
C LYS A 172 24.54 -15.64 3.94
N THR A 173 24.43 -15.59 5.27
CA THR A 173 24.03 -14.39 6.02
C THR A 173 25.13 -13.96 6.99
N THR A 174 25.41 -12.66 7.04
CA THR A 174 26.32 -12.05 8.02
C THR A 174 25.54 -11.00 8.80
N LEU A 175 25.54 -11.10 10.11
CA LEU A 175 24.97 -10.07 10.98
C LEU A 175 26.04 -9.04 11.34
N ILE A 176 25.72 -7.76 11.24
CA ILE A 176 26.62 -6.66 11.60
C ILE A 176 25.93 -5.65 12.54
N PRO A 177 26.70 -4.96 13.40
CA PRO A 177 26.17 -3.84 14.17
C PRO A 177 25.92 -2.62 13.28
N ASP A 178 25.04 -1.72 13.71
CA ASP A 178 24.66 -0.51 12.97
C ASP A 178 25.87 0.39 12.66
N SER A 179 26.89 0.39 13.53
CA SER A 179 28.14 1.14 13.35
C SER A 179 29.03 0.61 12.21
N ALA A 180 28.88 -0.66 11.83
CA ALA A 180 29.70 -1.30 10.80
C ALA A 180 29.12 -1.11 9.38
N VAL A 181 27.94 -0.50 9.23
CA VAL A 181 27.29 -0.29 7.94
C VAL A 181 28.20 0.46 6.97
N PHE A 182 28.81 1.56 7.44
CA PHE A 182 29.70 2.37 6.61
C PHE A 182 30.94 1.60 6.13
N ALA A 183 31.50 0.73 6.98
CA ALA A 183 32.67 -0.08 6.63
C ALA A 183 32.34 -1.19 5.62
N MET A 184 31.11 -1.72 5.65
CA MET A 184 30.67 -2.77 4.75
C MET A 184 30.17 -2.24 3.40
N MET A 185 29.76 -0.96 3.34
CA MET A 185 29.16 -0.34 2.17
C MET A 185 29.96 -0.45 0.86
N PRO A 186 31.30 -0.34 0.85
CA PRO A 186 32.10 -0.51 -0.37
C PRO A 186 32.02 -1.91 -0.99
N ARG A 187 31.56 -2.92 -0.24
CA ARG A 187 31.44 -4.32 -0.69
C ARG A 187 30.01 -4.69 -1.08
N VAL A 188 29.03 -3.85 -0.81
CA VAL A 188 27.62 -4.11 -1.06
C VAL A 188 27.27 -3.71 -2.50
N ASN A 189 26.60 -4.60 -3.22
CA ASN A 189 26.11 -4.31 -4.57
C ASN A 189 24.74 -3.64 -4.55
N LYS A 190 23.85 -4.08 -3.65
CA LYS A 190 22.47 -3.59 -3.56
C LYS A 190 22.02 -3.46 -2.11
N VAL A 191 21.21 -2.44 -1.84
CA VAL A 191 20.57 -2.23 -0.54
C VAL A 191 19.08 -2.48 -0.70
N ILE A 192 18.53 -3.40 0.09
CA ILE A 192 17.11 -3.73 0.09
C ILE A 192 16.57 -3.49 1.49
N ILE A 193 15.69 -2.50 1.60
CA ILE A 193 15.07 -2.09 2.86
C ILE A 193 13.55 -2.13 2.74
N GLY A 194 12.88 -2.46 3.84
CA GLY A 194 11.46 -2.17 4.01
C GLY A 194 11.27 -0.73 4.52
N THR A 195 10.11 -0.15 4.25
CA THR A 195 9.67 1.12 4.86
C THR A 195 8.37 0.88 5.63
N HIS A 196 8.11 1.75 6.60
CA HIS A 196 6.82 1.85 7.28
C HIS A 196 5.79 2.61 6.43
N SER A 197 6.20 3.70 5.76
CA SER A 197 5.30 4.54 4.98
C SER A 197 6.06 5.34 3.92
N VAL A 198 5.44 5.51 2.75
CA VAL A 198 5.93 6.43 1.71
C VAL A 198 5.11 7.71 1.75
N MET A 199 5.77 8.85 1.83
CA MET A 199 5.15 10.18 1.84
C MET A 199 4.85 10.66 0.41
N ALA A 200 3.98 11.67 0.28
CA ALA A 200 3.59 12.21 -1.03
C ALA A 200 4.75 12.84 -1.82
N ASN A 201 5.83 13.25 -1.15
CA ASN A 201 7.06 13.72 -1.77
C ASN A 201 8.03 12.59 -2.17
N GLY A 202 7.65 11.31 -1.95
CA GLY A 202 8.51 10.15 -2.16
C GLY A 202 9.48 9.85 -1.02
N GLY A 203 9.42 10.57 0.09
CA GLY A 203 10.18 10.25 1.31
C GLY A 203 9.73 8.92 1.91
N LEU A 204 10.67 8.23 2.57
CA LEU A 204 10.49 6.95 3.26
C LEU A 204 10.57 7.11 4.78
#